data_AF-A0A318TCW5-F1
#
_entry.id   AF-A0A318TCW5-F1
#
_cell.length_a   1.000
_cell.length_b   1.000
_cell.length_c   1.000
_cell.angle_alpha   90.00
_cell.angle_beta   90.00
_cell.angle_gamma   90.00
#
_symmetry.space_group_name_H-M   'P 1'
#
loop_
_entity.id
_entity.type
_entity.pdbx_description
1 polymer ?
#
loop_
_entity_poly.entity_id
_entity_poly.type
_entity_poly.pdbx_seq_one_letter_code
_entity_poly.pdbx_strand_id
1 'polypeptide(L)'
;MPDHLAAYFAGSSRDAAVHPLTHHEILSLIAPFTRRGRQADLEASNRSERRLCFKPVEHSTLGVTSGSAQEVLTLENTRGKQFRLIRTVTLDHGLAATLQVDGDDPDALLTKIESIAPQRQFRSIEGVDVAFSYQLTNPDSREPPMLELTRGVATVAGIQVVLKADTVKGYPVAIELTPDVAGPVDLPDDLLAVIGWGWSPLRKSRGGWNGTLKARGREPQRSRELEMKMEKAVGHMARTLAQPPSQFHETLRRARWAVTFRRGIPLLFFIGLMALAGGLTMIEMPQDSIWNLLLMGAPPLLLFAAFSMRDTPPLEIPPLPRRFKTDAWQLGSPAAPAMAAVPVATGRDPTSPASTPVSERDA
;
A
#
# COMPACT_ATOMS: atom_id res chain seq x y z
N MET A 1 -14.64 -50.18 8.04
CA MET A 1 -13.18 -50.04 7.93
C MET A 1 -12.90 -48.68 7.31
N PRO A 2 -12.17 -47.80 8.00
CA PRO A 2 -12.84 -46.74 8.77
C PRO A 2 -12.28 -45.32 8.52
N ASP A 3 -13.14 -44.31 8.62
CA ASP A 3 -13.18 -43.17 9.56
C ASP A 3 -11.90 -42.55 10.17
N HIS A 4 -10.69 -42.81 9.66
CA HIS A 4 -9.45 -42.32 10.27
C HIS A 4 -8.72 -41.20 9.52
N LEU A 5 -9.24 -40.67 8.41
CA LEU A 5 -8.57 -39.61 7.63
C LEU A 5 -9.17 -38.20 7.78
N ALA A 6 -10.30 -38.04 8.46
CA ALA A 6 -10.88 -36.72 8.75
C ALA A 6 -10.26 -36.02 9.98
N ALA A 7 -9.42 -36.72 10.76
CA ALA A 7 -8.85 -36.20 12.00
C ALA A 7 -7.48 -35.50 11.85
N TYR A 8 -6.89 -35.44 10.65
CA TYR A 8 -5.52 -34.92 10.45
C TYR A 8 -5.43 -33.46 9.93
N PHE A 9 -6.56 -32.81 9.64
CA PHE A 9 -6.61 -31.37 9.27
C PHE A 9 -7.33 -30.49 10.30
N ALA A 10 -7.72 -31.05 11.45
CA ALA A 10 -8.10 -30.25 12.62
C ALA A 10 -6.84 -29.77 13.34
N GLY A 11 -6.11 -28.87 12.67
CA GLY A 11 -5.08 -28.05 13.29
C GLY A 11 -5.71 -27.32 14.47
N SER A 12 -5.47 -27.89 15.63
CA SER A 12 -5.99 -27.48 16.93
C SER A 12 -5.24 -26.24 17.37
N SER A 13 -5.55 -25.12 16.73
CA SER A 13 -5.40 -23.81 17.34
C SER A 13 -6.62 -23.62 18.22
N ARG A 14 -6.59 -24.22 19.43
CA ARG A 14 -7.36 -23.64 20.53
C ARG A 14 -6.80 -22.23 20.66
N ASP A 15 -7.52 -21.24 20.13
CA ASP A 15 -7.42 -19.86 20.58
C ASP A 15 -7.60 -19.93 22.10
N ALA A 16 -6.49 -19.94 22.82
CA ALA A 16 -6.50 -19.82 24.26
C ALA A 16 -7.22 -18.50 24.52
N ALA A 17 -8.40 -18.57 25.16
CA ALA A 17 -9.21 -17.41 25.46
C ALA A 17 -8.33 -16.34 26.09
N VAL A 18 -8.02 -15.31 25.30
CA VAL A 18 -7.08 -14.27 25.71
C VAL A 18 -7.81 -13.44 26.76
N HIS A 19 -7.31 -13.46 28.00
CA HIS A 19 -7.97 -12.74 29.08
C HIS A 19 -7.88 -11.22 28.85
N PRO A 20 -8.95 -10.45 29.15
CA PRO A 20 -8.87 -9.01 29.15
C PRO A 20 -7.77 -8.51 30.09
N LEU A 21 -7.16 -7.36 29.77
CA LEU A 21 -6.15 -6.76 30.64
C LEU A 21 -6.71 -6.53 32.05
N THR A 22 -6.04 -7.10 33.05
CA THR A 22 -6.34 -6.87 34.46
C THR A 22 -5.90 -5.47 34.88
N HIS A 23 -6.43 -4.98 36.00
CA HIS A 23 -6.03 -3.65 36.51
C HIS A 23 -4.53 -3.57 36.80
N HIS A 24 -3.93 -4.61 37.39
CA HIS A 24 -2.49 -4.67 37.66
C HIS A 24 -1.64 -4.72 36.38
N GLU A 25 -2.09 -5.44 35.35
CA GLU A 25 -1.41 -5.42 34.05
C GLU A 25 -1.44 -4.03 33.44
N ILE A 26 -2.59 -3.34 33.46
CA ILE A 26 -2.71 -1.97 32.94
C ILE A 26 -1.75 -1.04 33.65
N LEU A 27 -1.74 -1.02 34.99
CA LEU A 27 -0.83 -0.17 35.77
C LEU A 27 0.65 -0.44 35.44
N SER A 28 1.02 -1.71 35.25
CA SER A 28 2.38 -2.09 34.87
C SER A 28 2.73 -1.60 33.46
N LEU A 29 1.80 -1.73 32.50
CA LEU A 29 2.01 -1.36 31.11
C LEU A 29 2.05 0.16 30.89
N ILE A 30 1.25 0.93 31.62
CA ILE A 30 1.24 2.39 31.49
C ILE A 30 2.40 3.08 32.23
N ALA A 31 2.99 2.42 33.24
CA ALA A 31 4.05 3.01 34.08
C ALA A 31 5.20 3.67 33.27
N PRO A 32 5.83 3.03 32.26
CA PRO A 32 6.88 3.68 31.48
C PRO A 32 6.41 4.93 30.72
N PHE A 33 5.17 4.91 30.22
CA PHE A 33 4.56 6.03 29.51
C PHE A 33 4.27 7.21 30.45
N THR A 34 3.68 6.95 31.61
CA THR A 34 3.39 7.97 32.62
C THR A 34 4.66 8.67 33.11
N ARG A 35 5.77 7.95 33.28
CA ARG A 35 7.06 8.54 33.64
C ARG A 35 7.59 9.53 32.60
N ARG A 36 7.19 9.39 31.33
CA ARG A 36 7.54 10.29 30.23
C ARG A 36 6.43 11.30 29.91
N GLY A 37 5.49 11.50 30.84
CA GLY A 37 4.41 12.48 30.71
C GLY A 37 3.25 12.04 29.82
N ARG A 38 3.21 10.79 29.37
CA ARG A 38 2.11 10.24 28.57
C ARG A 38 1.02 9.68 29.48
N GLN A 39 -0.17 10.27 29.44
CA GLN A 39 -1.31 9.82 30.24
C GLN A 39 -2.13 8.81 29.47
N ALA A 40 -2.52 7.70 30.11
CA ALA A 40 -3.45 6.75 29.51
C ALA A 40 -4.85 7.39 29.37
N ASP A 41 -5.49 7.13 28.23
CA ASP A 41 -6.90 7.43 27.99
C ASP A 41 -7.70 6.14 28.20
N LEU A 42 -8.30 6.00 29.38
CA LEU A 42 -9.02 4.79 29.76
C LEU A 42 -10.35 4.64 29.01
N GLU A 43 -10.92 5.72 28.49
CA GLU A 43 -12.16 5.69 27.71
C GLU A 43 -11.89 5.21 26.27
N ALA A 44 -10.78 5.67 25.67
CA ALA A 44 -10.35 5.21 24.35
C ALA A 44 -9.66 3.83 24.36
N SER A 45 -9.28 3.33 25.53
CA SER A 45 -8.65 2.01 25.70
C SER A 45 -9.67 0.87 25.68
N ASN A 46 -9.27 -0.29 25.16
CA ASN A 46 -10.10 -1.49 25.14
C ASN A 46 -9.38 -2.66 25.82
N ARG A 47 -9.82 -2.98 27.04
CA ARG A 47 -9.21 -4.04 27.86
C ARG A 47 -9.42 -5.43 27.27
N SER A 48 -10.56 -5.67 26.62
CA SER A 48 -10.91 -6.96 25.99
C SER A 48 -10.06 -7.22 24.74
N GLU A 49 -9.78 -6.17 23.97
CA GLU A 49 -8.85 -6.21 22.82
C GLU A 49 -7.39 -6.03 23.24
N ARG A 50 -7.12 -5.90 24.56
CA ARG A 50 -5.80 -5.65 25.14
C ARG A 50 -5.06 -4.47 24.50
N ARG A 51 -5.82 -3.40 24.20
CA ARG A 51 -5.36 -2.15 23.60
C ARG A 51 -5.44 -1.02 24.62
N LEU A 52 -4.33 -0.30 24.81
CA LEU A 52 -4.24 0.90 25.62
C LEU A 52 -3.96 2.10 24.72
N CYS A 53 -4.83 3.11 24.80
CA CYS A 53 -4.67 4.37 24.09
C CYS A 53 -4.16 5.43 25.07
N PHE A 54 -3.36 6.37 24.58
CA PHE A 54 -2.84 7.49 25.36
C PHE A 54 -3.48 8.79 24.90
N LYS A 55 -3.58 9.76 25.81
CA LYS A 55 -4.12 11.08 25.50
C LYS A 55 -3.31 11.75 24.38
N PRO A 56 -3.97 12.50 23.49
CA PRO A 56 -3.29 13.17 22.39
C PRO A 56 -2.28 14.21 22.87
N VAL A 57 -1.20 14.37 22.09
CA VAL A 57 -0.22 15.45 22.24
C VAL A 57 -0.28 16.34 21.00
N GLU A 58 -0.47 17.63 21.21
CA GLU A 58 -0.54 18.62 20.14
C GLU A 58 0.86 19.12 19.76
N HIS A 59 1.15 19.16 18.48
CA HIS A 59 2.36 19.73 17.88
C HIS A 59 1.96 20.98 17.10
N SER A 60 2.37 22.15 17.57
CA SER A 60 1.94 23.43 16.97
C SER A 60 2.38 23.59 15.50
N THR A 61 3.55 23.06 15.14
CA THR A 61 4.04 23.00 13.76
C THR A 61 5.00 21.83 13.58
N LEU A 62 4.76 20.96 12.59
CA LEU A 62 5.73 19.94 12.18
C LEU A 62 6.70 20.45 11.11
N GLY A 63 7.28 21.63 11.32
CA GLY A 63 8.42 22.21 10.56
C GLY A 63 8.21 22.46 9.05
N VAL A 64 7.92 21.41 8.29
CA VAL A 64 7.83 21.38 6.82
C VAL A 64 6.37 21.35 6.34
N THR A 65 5.43 20.90 7.17
CA THR A 65 3.99 20.87 6.84
C THR A 65 3.29 22.13 7.29
N SER A 66 2.24 22.52 6.57
CA SER A 66 1.44 23.69 6.90
C SER A 66 0.31 23.27 7.83
N GLY A 67 0.58 23.14 9.14
CA GLY A 67 -0.48 22.84 10.09
C GLY A 67 -0.02 22.36 11.45
N SER A 68 -0.94 22.43 12.41
CA SER A 68 -0.83 21.70 13.67
C SER A 68 -1.03 20.21 13.44
N ALA A 69 -0.40 19.39 14.27
CA ALA A 69 -0.54 17.96 14.20
C ALA A 69 -0.84 17.37 15.57
N GLN A 70 -1.72 16.39 15.60
CA GLN A 70 -2.06 15.65 16.80
C GLN A 70 -1.35 14.29 16.77
N GLU A 71 -0.66 13.95 17.86
CA GLU A 71 0.01 12.66 18.05
C GLU A 71 -0.73 11.83 19.09
N VAL A 72 -1.07 10.58 18.74
CA VAL A 72 -1.67 9.59 19.63
C VAL A 72 -0.78 8.34 19.65
N LEU A 73 -0.53 7.82 20.85
CA LEU A 73 0.12 6.52 21.04
C LEU A 73 -0.93 5.45 21.35
N THR A 74 -0.72 4.26 20.81
CA THR A 74 -1.53 3.08 21.07
C THR A 74 -0.60 1.89 21.35
N LEU A 75 -0.76 1.25 22.50
CA LEU A 75 -0.07 0.03 22.87
C LEU A 75 -1.04 -1.15 22.79
N GLU A 76 -0.74 -2.11 21.93
CA GLU A 76 -1.48 -3.37 21.80
C GLU A 76 -0.66 -4.51 22.40
N ASN A 77 -1.27 -5.35 23.22
CA ASN A 77 -0.67 -6.62 23.64
C ASN A 77 -1.21 -7.74 22.75
N THR A 78 -0.43 -8.10 21.73
CA THR A 78 -0.83 -9.01 20.66
C THR A 78 -0.82 -10.48 21.11
N ARG A 79 0.15 -10.86 21.95
CA ARG A 79 0.23 -12.21 22.54
C ARG A 79 1.18 -12.27 23.73
N GLY A 80 0.68 -12.57 24.93
CA GLY A 80 1.53 -12.78 26.10
C GLY A 80 2.39 -11.55 26.43
N LYS A 81 3.71 -11.67 26.29
CA LYS A 81 4.66 -10.55 26.44
C LYS A 81 4.98 -9.83 25.11
N GLN A 82 4.28 -10.10 24.02
CA GLN A 82 4.47 -9.38 22.77
C GLN A 82 3.58 -8.14 22.73
N PHE A 83 4.22 -7.01 22.50
CA PHE A 83 3.61 -5.71 22.42
C PHE A 83 3.87 -5.09 21.05
N ARG A 84 2.89 -4.33 20.60
CA ARG A 84 2.98 -3.46 19.45
C ARG A 84 2.68 -2.05 19.91
N LEU A 85 3.64 -1.15 19.73
CA LEU A 85 3.44 0.26 19.98
C LEU A 85 3.30 0.98 18.65
N ILE A 86 2.24 1.77 18.52
CA ILE A 86 1.89 2.54 17.32
C ILE A 86 1.82 4.01 17.70
N ARG A 87 2.59 4.84 17.02
CA ARG A 87 2.40 6.29 17.01
C ARG A 87 1.63 6.68 15.76
N THR A 88 0.47 7.29 15.94
CA THR A 88 -0.30 7.92 14.87
C THR A 88 -0.14 9.42 14.98
N VAL A 89 0.23 10.07 13.89
CA VAL A 89 0.29 11.52 13.79
C VAL A 89 -0.69 11.94 12.71
N THR A 90 -1.58 12.87 13.02
CA THR A 90 -2.64 13.37 12.13
C THR A 90 -2.52 14.87 12.01
N LEU A 91 -2.43 15.38 10.79
CA LEU A 91 -2.47 16.81 10.49
C LEU A 91 -3.92 17.32 10.60
N ASP A 92 -4.07 18.63 10.80
CA ASP A 92 -5.36 19.34 10.88
C ASP A 92 -6.34 19.05 9.73
N HIS A 93 -5.83 18.88 8.51
CA HIS A 93 -6.60 18.54 7.31
C HIS A 93 -6.84 17.02 7.15
N GLY A 94 -6.61 16.23 8.20
CA GLY A 94 -6.95 14.80 8.28
C GLY A 94 -5.91 13.84 7.69
N LEU A 95 -4.81 14.35 7.12
CA LEU A 95 -3.73 13.51 6.61
C LEU A 95 -2.98 12.85 7.78
N ALA A 96 -2.90 11.52 7.79
CA ALA A 96 -2.34 10.77 8.90
C ALA A 96 -1.23 9.79 8.48
N ALA A 97 -0.25 9.60 9.37
CA ALA A 97 0.84 8.65 9.23
C ALA A 97 1.08 7.87 10.52
N THR A 98 1.60 6.65 10.39
CA THR A 98 1.83 5.74 11.52
C THR A 98 3.29 5.31 11.62
N LEU A 99 3.83 5.22 12.84
CA LEU A 99 5.11 4.58 13.13
C LEU A 99 4.84 3.43 14.09
N GLN A 100 5.16 2.21 13.66
CA GLN A 100 4.92 1.00 14.45
C GLN A 100 6.23 0.33 14.86
N VAL A 101 6.26 -0.24 16.06
CA VAL A 101 7.34 -1.12 16.52
C VAL A 101 6.74 -2.27 17.33
N ASP A 102 7.27 -3.47 17.14
CA ASP A 102 6.88 -4.67 17.89
C ASP A 102 8.05 -5.08 18.82
N GLY A 103 7.77 -5.73 19.94
CA GLY A 103 8.79 -6.26 20.86
C GLY A 103 8.19 -6.71 22.18
N ASP A 104 9.02 -6.93 23.20
CA ASP A 104 8.58 -7.54 24.46
C ASP A 104 8.60 -6.63 25.70
N ASP A 105 9.23 -5.47 25.59
CA ASP A 105 9.32 -4.46 26.64
C ASP A 105 8.73 -3.11 26.19
N PRO A 106 7.58 -2.67 26.74
CA PRO A 106 6.97 -1.39 26.41
C PRO A 106 7.88 -0.17 26.62
N ASP A 107 8.80 -0.19 27.60
CA ASP A 107 9.71 0.95 27.85
C ASP A 107 10.78 1.06 26.75
N ALA A 108 11.34 -0.08 26.32
CA ALA A 108 12.23 -0.15 25.16
C ALA A 108 11.52 0.26 23.87
N LEU A 109 10.27 -0.15 23.66
CA LEU A 109 9.47 0.26 22.49
C LEU A 109 9.22 1.77 22.46
N LEU A 110 8.83 2.35 23.60
CA LEU A 110 8.62 3.80 23.71
C LEU A 110 9.90 4.57 23.39
N THR A 111 11.05 4.12 23.89
CA THR A 111 12.36 4.71 23.60
C THR A 111 12.67 4.72 22.10
N LYS A 112 12.35 3.64 21.39
CA LYS A 112 12.57 3.53 19.94
C LYS A 112 11.66 4.46 19.16
N ILE A 113 10.38 4.56 19.52
CA ILE A 113 9.46 5.52 18.88
C ILE A 113 9.92 6.96 19.11
N GLU A 114 10.26 7.32 20.35
CA GLU A 114 10.68 8.68 20.71
C GLU A 114 12.01 9.08 20.05
N SER A 115 12.86 8.11 19.68
CA SER A 115 14.09 8.38 18.91
C SER A 115 13.84 8.89 17.49
N ILE A 116 12.64 8.64 16.94
CA ILE A 116 12.24 9.08 15.61
C ILE A 116 11.33 10.30 15.72
N ALA A 117 11.82 11.46 15.32
CA ALA A 117 11.04 12.71 15.34
C ALA A 117 9.73 12.58 14.52
N PRO A 118 8.56 13.05 15.02
CA PRO A 118 7.28 12.99 14.30
C PRO A 118 7.32 13.61 12.90
N GLN A 119 8.13 14.65 12.71
CA GLN A 119 8.33 15.34 11.43
C GLN A 119 8.89 14.40 10.34
N ARG A 120 9.54 13.29 10.70
CA ARG A 120 10.04 12.30 9.74
C ARG A 120 8.92 11.62 8.95
N GLN A 121 7.71 11.59 9.51
CA GLN A 121 6.53 10.99 8.89
C GLN A 121 5.86 11.88 7.85
N PHE A 122 6.35 13.12 7.65
CA PHE A 122 5.75 14.05 6.70
C PHE A 122 6.79 14.77 5.83
N ARG A 123 6.39 15.07 4.59
CA ARG A 123 7.13 15.90 3.64
C ARG A 123 6.15 16.80 2.91
N SER A 124 6.60 18.01 2.54
CA SER A 124 5.85 18.89 1.65
C SER A 124 6.54 18.95 0.30
N ILE A 125 5.79 18.66 -0.77
CA ILE A 125 6.29 18.54 -2.16
C ILE A 125 5.39 19.38 -3.05
N GLU A 126 5.93 20.44 -3.66
CA GLU A 126 5.15 21.37 -4.51
C GLU A 126 3.89 21.90 -3.79
N GLY A 127 4.00 22.16 -2.47
CA GLY A 127 2.89 22.61 -1.62
C GLY A 127 1.87 21.52 -1.24
N VAL A 128 2.12 20.25 -1.59
CA VAL A 128 1.31 19.10 -1.18
C VAL A 128 2.00 18.35 -0.05
N ASP A 129 1.29 18.16 1.06
CA ASP A 129 1.77 17.34 2.16
C ASP A 129 1.62 15.85 1.85
N VAL A 130 2.66 15.08 2.18
CA VAL A 130 2.79 13.65 1.97
C VAL A 130 3.09 12.99 3.30
N ALA A 131 2.26 12.03 3.69
CA ALA A 131 2.40 11.23 4.89
C ALA A 131 3.08 9.90 4.57
N PHE A 132 4.05 9.50 5.40
CA PHE A 132 4.75 8.24 5.31
C PHE A 132 4.59 7.44 6.61
N SER A 133 4.02 6.24 6.48
CA SER A 133 3.95 5.26 7.55
C SER A 133 5.11 4.28 7.49
N TYR A 134 5.62 3.91 8.66
CA TYR A 134 6.79 3.06 8.82
C TYR A 134 6.56 1.96 9.85
N GLN A 135 7.26 0.85 9.64
CA GLN A 135 7.53 -0.18 10.62
C GLN A 135 9.00 -0.07 11.02
N LEU A 136 9.28 -0.03 12.32
CA LEU A 136 10.63 -0.23 12.84
C LEU A 136 10.93 -1.72 12.85
N THR A 137 11.99 -2.08 12.14
CA THR A 137 12.54 -3.44 12.10
C THR A 137 13.86 -3.48 12.86
N ASN A 138 14.19 -4.67 13.36
CA ASN A 138 15.31 -4.90 14.29
C ASN A 138 15.25 -4.01 15.54
N PRO A 139 14.15 -4.04 16.30
CA PRO A 139 14.07 -3.26 17.53
C PRO A 139 15.17 -3.69 18.52
N ASP A 140 15.58 -4.95 18.55
CA ASP A 140 16.43 -5.49 19.62
C ASP A 140 17.94 -5.41 19.33
N SER A 141 18.34 -4.88 18.17
CA SER A 141 19.75 -4.69 17.84
C SER A 141 20.30 -3.39 18.44
N ARG A 142 21.61 -3.34 18.70
CA ARG A 142 22.33 -2.11 19.08
C ARG A 142 22.50 -1.12 17.91
N GLU A 143 22.06 -1.51 16.72
CA GLU A 143 22.12 -0.68 15.52
C GLU A 143 20.97 0.33 15.52
N PRO A 144 21.11 1.48 14.82
CA PRO A 144 20.00 2.42 14.69
C PRO A 144 18.79 1.72 14.07
N PRO A 145 17.58 2.00 14.58
CA PRO A 145 16.37 1.29 14.17
C PRO A 145 16.11 1.52 12.68
N MET A 146 15.85 0.43 11.96
CA MET A 146 15.66 0.48 10.52
C MET A 146 14.18 0.76 10.19
N LEU A 147 13.94 1.90 9.56
CA LEU A 147 12.63 2.31 9.05
C LEU A 147 12.30 1.55 7.76
N GLU A 148 11.32 0.67 7.80
CA GLU A 148 10.71 0.04 6.63
C GLU A 148 9.41 0.78 6.30
N LEU A 149 9.32 1.39 5.11
CA LEU A 149 8.14 2.09 4.63
C LEU A 149 7.02 1.08 4.40
N THR A 150 5.85 1.33 5.00
CA THR A 150 4.66 0.48 4.84
C THR A 150 3.58 1.17 4.02
N ARG A 151 3.44 2.50 4.12
CA ARG A 151 2.42 3.25 3.39
C ARG A 151 2.87 4.68 3.09
N GLY A 152 2.50 5.20 1.92
CA GLY A 152 2.62 6.62 1.57
C GLY A 152 1.26 7.16 1.17
N VAL A 153 0.89 8.37 1.62
CA VAL A 153 -0.39 9.01 1.28
C VAL A 153 -0.19 10.49 0.97
N ALA A 154 -0.85 10.96 -0.07
CA ALA A 154 -1.00 12.38 -0.36
C ALA A 154 -2.36 12.66 -0.99
N THR A 155 -2.84 13.89 -0.92
CA THR A 155 -4.03 14.32 -1.68
C THR A 155 -3.62 15.41 -2.66
N VAL A 156 -3.76 15.14 -3.96
CA VAL A 156 -3.39 16.07 -5.03
C VAL A 156 -4.62 16.42 -5.83
N ALA A 157 -5.03 17.69 -5.82
CA ALA A 157 -6.17 18.20 -6.58
C ALA A 157 -7.45 17.35 -6.43
N GLY A 158 -7.75 16.93 -5.19
CA GLY A 158 -8.92 16.09 -4.88
C GLY A 158 -8.76 14.61 -5.22
N ILE A 159 -7.54 14.13 -5.51
CA ILE A 159 -7.24 12.71 -5.73
C ILE A 159 -6.30 12.24 -4.62
N GLN A 160 -6.76 11.28 -3.82
CA GLN A 160 -5.94 10.59 -2.85
C GLN A 160 -5.01 9.60 -3.57
N VAL A 161 -3.71 9.78 -3.38
CA VAL A 161 -2.65 8.89 -3.85
C VAL A 161 -2.21 8.02 -2.68
N VAL A 162 -2.36 6.71 -2.79
CA VAL A 162 -1.95 5.76 -1.75
C VAL A 162 -0.93 4.78 -2.33
N LEU A 163 0.26 4.76 -1.73
CA LEU A 163 1.30 3.77 -1.99
C LEU A 163 1.26 2.72 -0.87
N LYS A 164 1.08 1.44 -1.22
CA LYS A 164 1.01 0.31 -0.27
C LYS A 164 2.25 -0.55 -0.37
N ALA A 165 3.21 -0.32 0.53
CA ALA A 165 4.53 -0.95 0.53
C ALA A 165 4.62 -2.24 1.36
N ASP A 166 3.51 -2.62 2.01
CA ASP A 166 3.27 -3.86 2.75
C ASP A 166 3.17 -5.12 1.86
N THR A 167 3.45 -5.00 0.56
CA THR A 167 3.47 -6.12 -0.38
C THR A 167 4.64 -7.07 -0.10
N VAL A 168 4.46 -8.35 -0.42
CA VAL A 168 5.49 -9.40 -0.32
C VAL A 168 6.80 -8.93 -0.98
N LYS A 169 7.92 -9.09 -0.25
CA LYS A 169 9.26 -8.66 -0.72
C LYS A 169 9.55 -9.24 -2.10
N GLY A 170 9.95 -8.35 -3.02
CA GLY A 170 10.29 -8.72 -4.40
C GLY A 170 9.14 -8.64 -5.40
N TYR A 171 7.92 -8.33 -4.97
CA TYR A 171 6.80 -7.95 -5.83
C TYR A 171 6.71 -6.43 -6.00
N PRO A 172 6.11 -5.94 -7.10
CA PRO A 172 5.79 -4.54 -7.25
C PRO A 172 4.86 -4.04 -6.14
N VAL A 173 5.10 -2.81 -5.70
CA VAL A 173 4.30 -2.10 -4.69
C VAL A 173 3.04 -1.56 -5.37
N ALA A 174 1.87 -1.71 -4.75
CA ALA A 174 0.64 -1.16 -5.31
C ALA A 174 0.58 0.37 -5.12
N ILE A 175 0.10 1.07 -6.15
CA ILE A 175 -0.31 2.47 -6.05
C ILE A 175 -1.77 2.61 -6.46
N GLU A 176 -2.54 3.28 -5.62
CA GLU A 176 -3.97 3.50 -5.79
C GLU A 176 -4.23 5.00 -5.85
N LEU A 177 -5.10 5.39 -6.78
CA LEU A 177 -5.55 6.75 -6.99
C LEU A 177 -7.06 6.76 -6.82
N THR A 178 -7.53 7.36 -5.74
CA THR A 178 -8.95 7.42 -5.41
C THR A 178 -9.41 8.87 -5.47
N PRO A 179 -10.39 9.23 -6.30
CA PRO A 179 -10.95 10.57 -6.27
C PRO A 179 -11.70 10.77 -4.95
N ASP A 180 -11.39 11.84 -4.24
CA ASP A 180 -12.09 12.29 -3.01
C ASP A 180 -13.30 13.17 -3.35
N VAL A 181 -13.73 13.13 -4.61
CA VAL A 181 -14.68 14.08 -5.19
C VAL A 181 -15.82 13.34 -5.86
N ALA A 182 -17.03 13.84 -5.65
CA ALA A 182 -18.22 13.28 -6.28
C ALA A 182 -18.28 13.77 -7.72
N GLY A 183 -18.09 12.87 -8.68
CA GLY A 183 -18.21 13.17 -10.10
C GLY A 183 -17.41 12.21 -10.98
N PRO A 184 -17.68 12.21 -12.29
CA PRO A 184 -16.86 11.46 -13.23
C PRO A 184 -15.47 12.09 -13.27
N VAL A 185 -14.48 11.36 -12.77
CA VAL A 185 -13.07 11.69 -12.94
C VAL A 185 -12.48 10.81 -14.03
N ASP A 186 -11.78 11.42 -14.97
CA ASP A 186 -11.07 10.71 -16.04
C ASP A 186 -9.59 11.09 -16.04
N LEU A 187 -8.74 10.08 -15.84
CA LEU A 187 -7.29 10.21 -15.81
C LEU A 187 -6.67 9.32 -16.89
N PRO A 188 -5.62 9.78 -17.57
CA PRO A 188 -4.92 8.97 -18.55
C PRO A 188 -4.20 7.80 -17.88
N ASP A 189 -4.30 6.61 -18.48
CA ASP A 189 -3.57 5.41 -18.06
C ASP A 189 -2.06 5.66 -17.88
N ASP A 190 -1.48 6.55 -18.68
CA ASP A 190 -0.05 6.82 -18.67
C ASP A 190 0.39 7.93 -17.71
N LEU A 191 -0.52 8.50 -16.90
CA LEU A 191 -0.24 9.61 -15.97
C LEU A 191 1.01 9.40 -15.13
N LEU A 192 1.18 8.23 -14.51
CA LEU A 192 2.38 7.92 -13.74
C LEU A 192 3.44 7.16 -14.55
N ALA A 193 3.02 6.43 -15.58
CA ALA A 193 3.93 5.63 -16.41
C ALA A 193 4.97 6.48 -17.14
N VAL A 194 4.63 7.73 -17.48
CA VAL A 194 5.55 8.69 -18.12
C VAL A 194 6.74 9.09 -17.24
N ILE A 195 6.64 8.92 -15.92
CA ILE A 195 7.74 9.23 -14.98
C ILE A 195 8.93 8.27 -15.21
N GLY A 196 8.67 7.02 -15.63
CA GLY A 196 9.74 6.10 -16.01
C GLY A 196 9.39 4.61 -15.95
N TRP A 197 10.41 3.77 -16.15
CA TRP A 197 10.31 2.30 -16.23
C TRP A 197 9.86 1.60 -14.94
N GLY A 198 9.97 2.28 -13.80
CA GLY A 198 9.50 1.76 -12.52
C GLY A 198 7.98 1.77 -12.36
N TRP A 199 7.27 2.53 -13.20
CA TRP A 199 5.84 2.77 -13.09
C TRP A 199 5.07 1.98 -14.15
N SER A 200 4.08 1.21 -13.73
CA SER A 200 3.12 0.63 -14.67
C SER A 200 2.03 1.64 -15.05
N PRO A 201 1.36 1.44 -16.20
CA PRO A 201 0.18 2.21 -16.55
C PRO A 201 -0.93 1.98 -15.52
N LEU A 202 -1.64 3.06 -15.22
CA LEU A 202 -2.85 3.03 -14.43
C LEU A 202 -3.94 2.24 -15.15
N ARG A 203 -4.73 1.52 -14.35
CA ARG A 203 -5.89 0.75 -14.77
C ARG A 203 -7.09 1.24 -14.00
N LYS A 204 -8.14 1.63 -14.71
CA LYS A 204 -9.41 2.04 -14.09
C LYS A 204 -9.99 0.86 -13.31
N SER A 205 -10.33 1.10 -12.05
CA SER A 205 -10.98 0.16 -11.13
C SER A 205 -12.33 0.75 -10.69
N ARG A 206 -13.10 0.00 -9.89
CA ARG A 206 -14.45 0.43 -9.45
C ARG A 206 -14.44 1.74 -8.64
N GLY A 207 -13.36 2.00 -7.91
CA GLY A 207 -13.24 3.16 -7.02
C GLY A 207 -12.18 4.19 -7.44
N GLY A 208 -11.49 4.01 -8.58
CA GLY A 208 -10.38 4.87 -8.95
C GLY A 208 -9.46 4.25 -9.99
N TRP A 209 -8.15 4.40 -9.81
CA TRP A 209 -7.13 3.83 -10.67
C TRP A 209 -6.08 3.08 -9.87
N ASN A 210 -5.68 1.92 -10.37
CA ASN A 210 -4.66 1.09 -9.75
C ASN A 210 -3.46 1.01 -10.68
N GLY A 211 -2.27 1.12 -10.10
CA GLY A 211 -1.01 0.90 -10.77
C GLY A 211 -0.05 0.14 -9.85
N THR A 212 1.16 -0.07 -10.34
CA THR A 212 2.23 -0.72 -9.60
C THR A 212 3.54 0.01 -9.79
N LEU A 213 4.35 -0.02 -8.74
CA LEU A 213 5.64 0.62 -8.65
C LEU A 213 6.69 -0.43 -8.32
N LYS A 214 7.65 -0.60 -9.23
CA LYS A 214 8.81 -1.46 -8.99
C LYS A 214 9.73 -0.75 -8.01
N ALA A 215 10.07 -1.40 -6.91
CA ALA A 215 11.17 -1.01 -6.03
C ALA A 215 12.17 -2.16 -5.96
N ARG A 216 13.47 -1.82 -5.98
CA ARG A 216 14.56 -2.79 -5.98
C ARG A 216 15.34 -2.68 -4.68
N GLY A 217 16.15 -3.71 -4.42
CA GLY A 217 17.05 -3.72 -3.27
C GLY A 217 16.41 -4.25 -1.99
N ARG A 218 17.18 -4.12 -0.91
CA ARG A 218 16.79 -4.51 0.45
C ARG A 218 16.57 -3.25 1.29
N GLU A 219 15.96 -3.41 2.45
CA GLU A 219 15.92 -2.32 3.42
C GLU A 219 17.34 -1.99 3.91
N PRO A 220 17.68 -0.71 4.13
CA PRO A 220 16.82 0.49 4.07
C PRO A 220 16.72 1.17 2.69
N GLN A 221 17.45 0.69 1.67
CA GLN A 221 17.50 1.33 0.36
C GLN A 221 16.15 1.27 -0.36
N ARG A 222 15.40 0.19 -0.21
CA ARG A 222 14.06 0.02 -0.80
C ARG A 222 13.09 1.09 -0.29
N SER A 223 13.02 1.32 1.02
CA SER A 223 12.17 2.38 1.60
C SER A 223 12.55 3.76 1.07
N ARG A 224 13.84 4.09 1.02
CA ARG A 224 14.31 5.37 0.44
C ARG A 224 13.95 5.52 -1.04
N GLU A 225 14.06 4.44 -1.82
CA GLU A 225 13.66 4.45 -3.23
C GLU A 225 12.16 4.71 -3.40
N LEU A 226 11.33 4.11 -2.54
CA LEU A 226 9.88 4.31 -2.53
C LEU A 226 9.49 5.73 -2.10
N GLU A 227 10.13 6.28 -1.05
CA GLU A 227 9.96 7.69 -0.65
C GLU A 227 10.24 8.63 -1.83
N MET A 228 11.42 8.52 -2.46
CA MET A 228 11.79 9.37 -3.60
C MET A 228 10.84 9.20 -4.80
N LYS A 229 10.31 8.01 -5.03
CA LYS A 229 9.35 7.76 -6.11
C LYS A 229 7.99 8.37 -5.79
N MET A 230 7.53 8.25 -4.55
CA MET A 230 6.30 8.91 -4.09
C MET A 230 6.41 10.43 -4.23
N GLU A 231 7.52 11.02 -3.78
CA GLU A 231 7.78 12.46 -3.93
C GLU A 231 7.74 12.88 -5.41
N LYS A 232 8.40 12.12 -6.30
CA LYS A 232 8.35 12.38 -7.75
C LYS A 232 6.94 12.26 -8.33
N ALA A 233 6.15 11.29 -7.88
CA ALA A 233 4.78 11.11 -8.35
C ALA A 233 3.88 12.27 -7.90
N VAL A 234 3.93 12.63 -6.62
CA VAL A 234 3.16 13.76 -6.06
C VAL A 234 3.55 15.06 -6.76
N GLY A 235 4.84 15.37 -6.87
CA GLY A 235 5.30 16.59 -7.55
C GLY A 235 5.01 16.59 -9.05
N HIS A 236 4.97 15.42 -9.71
CA HIS A 236 4.53 15.31 -11.10
C HIS A 236 3.02 15.56 -11.23
N MET A 237 2.21 14.95 -10.37
CA MET A 237 0.75 15.14 -10.38
C MET A 237 0.37 16.57 -10.05
N ALA A 238 0.98 17.19 -9.03
CA ALA A 238 0.70 18.57 -8.65
C ALA A 238 0.91 19.54 -9.83
N ARG A 239 2.03 19.41 -10.54
CA ARG A 239 2.32 20.22 -11.73
C ARG A 239 1.41 19.90 -12.91
N THR A 240 1.09 18.63 -13.13
CA THR A 240 0.31 18.17 -14.30
C THR A 240 -1.17 18.53 -14.16
N LEU A 241 -1.74 18.34 -12.97
CA LEU A 241 -3.15 18.60 -12.71
C LEU A 241 -3.45 20.09 -12.54
N ALA A 242 -2.44 20.92 -12.24
CA ALA A 242 -2.55 22.37 -12.26
C ALA A 242 -2.65 22.97 -13.68
N GLN A 243 -2.25 22.22 -14.71
CA GLN A 243 -2.27 22.65 -16.11
C GLN A 243 -3.45 22.02 -16.87
N PRO A 244 -3.93 22.63 -17.97
CA PRO A 244 -4.92 22.01 -18.85
C PRO A 244 -4.45 20.64 -19.38
N PRO A 245 -5.37 19.66 -19.57
CA PRO A 245 -5.05 18.32 -20.09
C PRO A 245 -4.31 18.33 -21.45
N SER A 246 -4.52 19.38 -22.26
CA SER A 246 -3.84 19.56 -23.54
C SER A 246 -2.32 19.77 -23.38
N GLN A 247 -1.90 20.52 -22.35
CA GLN A 247 -0.48 20.79 -22.07
C GLN A 247 0.26 19.51 -21.65
N PHE A 248 -0.39 18.60 -20.93
CA PHE A 248 0.18 17.29 -20.59
C PHE A 248 0.55 16.50 -21.86
N HIS A 249 -0.33 16.50 -22.88
CA HIS A 249 -0.03 15.81 -24.13
C HIS A 249 1.12 16.47 -24.90
N GLU A 250 1.18 17.80 -24.94
CA GLU A 250 2.20 18.53 -25.69
C GLU A 250 3.59 18.41 -25.06
N THR A 251 3.67 18.63 -23.75
CA THR A 251 4.94 18.62 -23.00
C THR A 251 5.52 17.20 -22.88
N LEU A 252 4.68 16.19 -22.66
CA LEU A 252 5.12 14.82 -22.39
C LEU A 252 4.91 13.87 -23.57
N ARG A 253 4.67 14.40 -24.78
CA ARG A 253 4.41 13.61 -26.00
C ARG A 253 5.38 12.45 -26.18
N ARG A 254 6.69 12.73 -26.05
CA ARG A 254 7.76 11.72 -26.20
C ARG A 254 7.69 10.64 -25.12
N ALA A 255 7.45 11.03 -23.87
CA ALA A 255 7.33 10.09 -22.76
C ALA A 255 6.08 9.21 -22.91
N ARG A 256 4.95 9.76 -23.35
CA ARG A 256 3.72 9.02 -23.63
C ARG A 256 3.93 7.96 -24.73
N TRP A 257 4.59 8.34 -25.83
CA TRP A 257 4.99 7.39 -26.88
C TRP A 257 5.94 6.31 -26.35
N ALA A 258 6.91 6.67 -25.52
CA ALA A 258 7.81 5.69 -24.90
C ALA A 258 7.03 4.67 -24.05
N VAL A 259 5.99 5.09 -23.34
CA VAL A 259 5.08 4.19 -22.60
C VAL A 259 4.35 3.25 -23.56
N THR A 260 3.79 3.75 -24.67
CA THR A 260 3.13 2.92 -25.70
C THR A 260 4.08 1.89 -26.29
N PHE A 261 5.29 2.29 -26.69
CA PHE A 261 6.31 1.36 -27.22
C PHE A 261 6.69 0.32 -26.18
N ARG A 262 6.91 0.74 -24.92
CA ARG A 262 7.25 -0.17 -23.81
C ARG A 262 6.17 -1.22 -23.57
N ARG A 263 4.89 -0.83 -23.64
CA ARG A 263 3.75 -1.75 -23.53
C ARG A 263 3.67 -2.72 -24.71
N GLY A 264 4.12 -2.30 -25.90
CA GLY A 264 4.13 -3.12 -27.11
C GLY A 264 5.27 -4.13 -27.21
N ILE A 265 6.33 -4.03 -26.38
CA ILE A 265 7.51 -4.91 -26.43
C ILE A 265 7.14 -6.41 -26.43
N PRO A 266 6.30 -6.91 -25.50
CA PRO A 266 5.94 -8.34 -25.47
C PRO A 266 5.24 -8.80 -26.74
N LEU A 267 4.31 -7.99 -27.26
CA LEU A 267 3.59 -8.30 -28.50
C LEU A 267 4.56 -8.32 -29.69
N LEU A 268 5.43 -7.31 -29.80
CA LEU A 268 6.45 -7.25 -30.85
C LEU A 268 7.43 -8.42 -30.77
N PHE A 269 7.78 -8.85 -29.56
CA PHE A 269 8.62 -10.02 -29.35
C PHE A 269 7.96 -11.29 -29.89
N PHE A 270 6.67 -11.52 -29.59
CA PHE A 270 5.93 -12.66 -30.14
C PHE A 270 5.77 -12.58 -31.66
N ILE A 271 5.45 -11.41 -32.21
CA ILE A 271 5.38 -11.21 -33.67
C ILE A 271 6.74 -11.50 -34.31
N GLY A 272 7.83 -11.03 -33.69
CA GLY A 272 9.20 -11.31 -34.14
C GLY A 272 9.55 -12.78 -34.11
N LEU A 273 9.17 -13.51 -33.05
CA LEU A 273 9.34 -14.96 -32.98
C LEU A 273 8.55 -15.70 -34.07
N MET A 274 7.30 -15.29 -34.32
CA MET A 274 6.48 -15.88 -35.38
C MET A 274 7.06 -15.59 -36.77
N ALA A 275 7.51 -14.37 -37.03
CA ALA A 275 8.14 -13.99 -38.29
C ALA A 275 9.47 -14.74 -38.51
N LEU A 276 10.27 -14.89 -37.46
CA LEU A 276 11.52 -15.67 -37.50
C LEU A 276 11.22 -17.14 -37.81
N ALA A 277 10.27 -17.76 -37.11
CA ALA A 277 9.86 -19.15 -37.35
C ALA A 277 9.33 -19.35 -38.77
N GLY A 278 8.52 -18.41 -39.29
CA GLY A 278 8.05 -18.44 -40.67
C GLY A 278 9.16 -18.22 -41.71
N GLY A 279 10.14 -17.38 -41.42
CA GLY A 279 11.32 -17.20 -42.29
C GLY A 279 12.21 -18.45 -42.34
N LEU A 280 12.31 -19.16 -41.22
CA LEU A 280 13.07 -20.40 -41.10
C LEU A 280 12.51 -21.54 -41.97
N THR A 281 11.21 -21.57 -42.25
CA THR A 281 10.63 -22.60 -43.16
C THR A 281 10.98 -22.37 -44.63
N MET A 282 11.44 -21.17 -44.98
CA MET A 282 11.83 -20.82 -46.35
C MET A 282 13.32 -21.06 -46.62
N ILE A 283 14.09 -21.49 -45.62
CA ILE A 283 15.54 -21.71 -45.72
C ILE A 283 15.82 -23.21 -45.50
N GLU A 284 16.40 -23.89 -46.48
CA GLU A 284 16.90 -25.25 -46.30
C GLU A 284 18.11 -25.25 -45.35
N MET A 285 17.90 -25.70 -44.11
CA MET A 285 18.96 -25.76 -43.10
C MET A 285 19.63 -27.13 -43.06
N PRO A 286 20.97 -27.21 -43.17
CA PRO A 286 21.73 -28.44 -42.98
C PRO A 286 21.51 -29.02 -41.57
N GLN A 287 21.33 -30.34 -41.47
CA GLN A 287 20.98 -31.03 -40.22
C GLN A 287 22.00 -30.82 -39.08
N ASP A 288 23.28 -30.60 -39.40
CA ASP A 288 24.37 -30.41 -38.43
C ASP A 288 24.59 -28.95 -37.98
N SER A 289 23.66 -28.06 -38.29
CA SER A 289 23.81 -26.64 -37.98
C SER A 289 23.51 -26.30 -36.52
N ILE A 290 24.30 -25.39 -35.93
CA ILE A 290 24.05 -24.76 -34.62
C ILE A 290 22.64 -24.15 -34.56
N TRP A 291 22.09 -23.72 -35.69
CA TRP A 291 20.72 -23.22 -35.81
C TRP A 291 19.66 -24.27 -35.50
N ASN A 292 19.89 -25.55 -35.86
CA ASN A 292 18.97 -26.65 -35.56
C ASN A 292 18.95 -26.97 -34.07
N LEU A 293 20.13 -26.91 -33.41
CA LEU A 293 20.26 -27.06 -31.96
C LEU A 293 19.59 -25.90 -31.20
N LEU A 294 19.74 -24.67 -31.67
CA LEU A 294 19.01 -23.50 -31.16
C LEU A 294 17.50 -23.62 -31.40
N LEU A 295 17.07 -24.15 -32.54
CA LEU A 295 15.64 -24.34 -32.85
C LEU A 295 14.98 -25.36 -31.90
N MET A 296 15.66 -26.47 -31.60
CA MET A 296 15.20 -27.46 -30.62
C MET A 296 15.29 -26.95 -29.18
N GLY A 297 16.33 -26.18 -28.83
CA GLY A 297 16.56 -25.67 -27.48
C GLY A 297 15.82 -24.37 -27.14
N ALA A 298 15.38 -23.60 -28.13
CA ALA A 298 14.70 -22.31 -27.92
C ALA A 298 13.36 -22.43 -27.20
N PRO A 299 12.44 -23.36 -27.52
CA PRO A 299 11.16 -23.48 -26.82
C PRO A 299 11.30 -23.66 -25.30
N PRO A 300 12.10 -24.61 -24.77
CA PRO A 300 12.27 -24.74 -23.33
C PRO A 300 12.99 -23.55 -22.69
N LEU A 301 13.96 -22.91 -23.36
CA LEU A 301 14.62 -21.70 -22.85
C LEU A 301 13.68 -20.49 -22.78
N LEU A 302 12.82 -20.31 -23.79
CA LEU A 302 11.80 -19.25 -23.82
C LEU A 302 10.74 -19.47 -22.74
N LEU A 303 10.30 -20.72 -22.55
CA LEU A 303 9.39 -21.06 -21.44
C LEU A 303 10.05 -20.76 -20.09
N PHE A 304 11.30 -21.16 -19.88
CA PHE A 304 12.03 -20.87 -18.64
C PHE A 304 12.18 -19.36 -18.40
N ALA A 305 12.50 -18.58 -19.44
CA ALA A 305 12.57 -17.13 -19.36
C ALA A 305 11.20 -16.49 -19.05
N ALA A 306 10.12 -16.99 -19.66
CA ALA A 306 8.76 -16.50 -19.42
C ALA A 306 8.28 -16.80 -18.00
N PHE A 307 8.51 -18.02 -17.48
CA PHE A 307 8.17 -18.38 -16.10
C PHE A 307 9.08 -17.72 -15.05
N SER A 308 10.29 -17.31 -15.44
CA SER A 308 11.17 -16.52 -14.57
C SER A 308 10.71 -15.05 -14.45
N MET A 309 9.79 -14.58 -15.30
CA MET A 309 9.20 -13.25 -15.15
C MET A 309 8.18 -13.26 -14.00
N ARG A 310 8.44 -12.46 -12.97
CA ARG A 310 7.55 -12.31 -11.80
C ARG A 310 6.23 -11.58 -12.09
N ASP A 311 6.15 -10.86 -13.20
CA ASP A 311 4.94 -10.22 -13.70
C ASP A 311 4.72 -10.66 -15.15
N THR A 312 3.62 -11.36 -15.43
CA THR A 312 3.24 -11.69 -16.79
C THR A 312 2.80 -10.40 -17.50
N PRO A 313 3.52 -9.94 -18.53
CA PRO A 313 3.13 -8.73 -19.22
C PRO A 313 1.79 -8.97 -19.95
N PRO A 314 0.81 -8.05 -19.83
CA PRO A 314 -0.44 -8.21 -20.54
C PRO A 314 -0.20 -8.08 -22.05
N LEU A 315 -0.66 -9.08 -22.81
CA LEU A 315 -0.68 -9.06 -24.27
C LEU A 315 -1.86 -8.22 -24.75
N GLU A 316 -1.72 -6.90 -24.62
CA GLU A 316 -2.71 -5.92 -25.07
C GLU A 316 -2.11 -5.06 -26.20
N ILE A 317 -2.90 -4.72 -27.20
CA ILE A 317 -2.53 -3.66 -28.14
C ILE A 317 -2.62 -2.33 -27.37
N PRO A 318 -1.50 -1.62 -27.16
CA PRO A 318 -1.52 -0.41 -26.34
C PRO A 318 -2.30 0.69 -27.06
N PRO A 319 -3.18 1.44 -26.37
CA PRO A 319 -3.87 2.56 -26.97
C PRO A 319 -2.84 3.63 -27.39
N LEU A 320 -3.06 4.22 -28.56
CA LEU A 320 -2.25 5.34 -29.03
C LEU A 320 -2.46 6.56 -28.12
N PRO A 321 -1.41 7.34 -27.82
CA PRO A 321 -1.53 8.51 -26.96
C PRO A 321 -2.38 9.57 -27.67
N ARG A 322 -3.59 9.81 -27.17
CA ARG A 322 -4.52 10.82 -27.70
C ARG A 322 -4.45 12.12 -26.91
N ARG A 323 -4.68 13.25 -27.60
CA ARG A 323 -4.88 14.56 -26.99
C ARG A 323 -6.28 14.62 -26.40
N PHE A 324 -6.41 15.07 -25.17
CA PHE A 324 -7.72 15.37 -24.58
C PHE A 324 -8.28 16.63 -25.26
N LYS A 325 -9.58 16.60 -25.58
CA LYS A 325 -10.28 17.73 -26.21
C LYS A 325 -10.84 18.72 -25.19
N THR A 326 -10.75 18.40 -23.90
CA THR A 326 -11.31 19.19 -22.79
C THR A 326 -10.28 20.20 -22.29
N ASP A 327 -10.75 21.41 -21.98
CA ASP A 327 -9.89 22.51 -21.52
C ASP A 327 -9.49 22.41 -20.03
N ALA A 328 -10.17 21.57 -19.25
CA ALA A 328 -9.87 21.32 -17.85
C ALA A 328 -9.94 19.83 -17.53
N TRP A 329 -9.16 19.40 -16.53
CA TRP A 329 -9.30 18.08 -15.95
C TRP A 329 -10.70 17.95 -15.34
N GLN A 330 -11.39 16.85 -15.62
CA GLN A 330 -12.64 16.53 -14.93
C GLN A 330 -12.28 16.01 -13.53
N LEU A 331 -11.87 16.92 -12.66
CA LEU A 331 -11.71 16.67 -11.23
C LEU A 331 -13.05 17.07 -10.64
N GLY A 332 -13.81 16.11 -10.11
CA GLY A 332 -15.13 16.38 -9.52
C GLY A 332 -15.07 17.52 -8.49
N SER A 333 -16.22 18.09 -8.14
CA SER A 333 -16.26 19.06 -7.04
C SER A 333 -15.92 18.38 -5.71
N PRO A 334 -15.17 19.05 -4.81
CA PRO A 334 -14.79 18.48 -3.52
C PRO A 334 -16.02 17.88 -2.83
N ALA A 335 -15.97 16.58 -2.55
CA ALA A 335 -17.01 15.99 -1.72
C ALA A 335 -16.91 16.65 -0.34
N ALA A 336 -18.04 17.02 0.24
CA ALA A 336 -18.06 17.46 1.64
C ALA A 336 -17.35 16.39 2.48
N PRO A 337 -16.46 16.77 3.42
CA PRO A 337 -15.64 15.82 4.13
C PRO A 337 -16.53 14.76 4.79
N ALA A 338 -16.45 13.54 4.27
CA ALA A 338 -17.00 12.40 4.95
C ALA A 338 -16.13 12.22 6.20
N MET A 339 -16.63 12.73 7.34
CA MET A 339 -16.13 12.37 8.66
C MET A 339 -15.79 10.89 8.63
N ALA A 340 -14.49 10.59 8.75
CA ALA A 340 -14.00 9.23 8.83
C ALA A 340 -14.70 8.57 10.02
N ALA A 341 -15.77 7.83 9.72
CA ALA A 341 -16.38 6.93 10.67
C ALA A 341 -15.31 5.87 10.94
N VAL A 342 -14.63 6.04 12.07
CA VAL A 342 -14.04 4.93 12.81
C VAL A 342 -15.08 3.81 12.80
N PRO A 343 -14.76 2.59 12.37
CA PRO A 343 -15.72 1.50 12.44
C PRO A 343 -15.96 1.21 13.92
N VAL A 344 -17.03 1.80 14.47
CA VAL A 344 -17.68 1.30 15.67
C VAL A 344 -18.29 -0.02 15.25
N ALA A 345 -17.65 -1.12 15.65
CA ALA A 345 -18.24 -2.43 15.60
C ALA A 345 -19.51 -2.41 16.48
N THR A 346 -20.66 -2.13 15.88
CA THR A 346 -21.96 -2.38 16.53
C THR A 346 -22.09 -3.88 16.72
N GLY A 347 -21.84 -4.32 17.94
CA GLY A 347 -22.10 -5.67 18.39
C GLY A 347 -23.55 -6.05 18.14
N ARG A 348 -23.73 -7.28 17.67
CA ARG A 348 -25.01 -7.99 17.73
C ARG A 348 -25.53 -7.96 19.16
N ASP A 349 -26.75 -7.47 19.29
CA ASP A 349 -27.56 -7.57 20.49
C ASP A 349 -27.93 -9.06 20.74
N PRO A 350 -27.56 -9.69 21.87
CA PRO A 350 -27.93 -11.04 22.20
C PRO A 350 -29.09 -11.02 23.20
N THR A 351 -30.24 -10.49 22.82
CA THR A 351 -31.47 -10.66 23.63
C THR A 351 -32.69 -10.83 22.73
N SER A 352 -32.88 -12.05 22.23
CA SER A 352 -34.22 -12.49 21.85
C SER A 352 -34.40 -13.94 22.30
N PRO A 353 -35.22 -14.20 23.33
CA PRO A 353 -35.46 -15.55 23.81
C PRO A 353 -36.35 -16.31 22.82
N ALA A 354 -36.01 -17.59 22.67
CA ALA A 354 -36.77 -18.58 21.94
C ALA A 354 -38.22 -18.67 22.43
N SER A 355 -39.15 -18.82 21.50
CA SER A 355 -40.45 -19.45 21.71
C SER A 355 -40.91 -20.07 20.40
N THR A 356 -40.58 -21.33 20.22
CA THR A 356 -41.36 -22.24 19.38
C THR A 356 -42.61 -22.64 20.16
N PRO A 357 -43.75 -22.82 19.49
CA PRO A 357 -44.31 -24.16 19.57
C PRO A 357 -44.75 -24.72 18.22
N VAL A 358 -44.66 -26.04 18.20
CA VAL A 358 -45.11 -27.02 17.21
C VAL A 358 -46.64 -27.04 17.09
N SER A 359 -47.16 -27.10 15.86
CA SER A 359 -48.20 -28.05 15.39
C SER A 359 -48.54 -27.71 13.94
N GLU A 360 -48.28 -28.59 12.96
CA GLU A 360 -49.12 -29.74 12.60
C GLU A 360 -50.42 -29.28 11.89
N ARG A 361 -50.44 -29.40 10.55
CA ARG A 361 -51.48 -30.08 9.71
C ARG A 361 -51.73 -29.43 8.34
N ASP A 362 -51.80 -30.36 7.38
CA ASP A 362 -52.67 -30.42 6.20
C ASP A 362 -52.51 -29.38 5.08
N ALA A 363 -51.80 -29.79 4.01
CA ALA A 363 -52.37 -30.10 2.68
C ALA A 363 -51.26 -30.33 1.64
#